data_AF-A0A354FBH9-F1
#
_entry.id   AF-A0A354FBH9-F1
#
_cell.length_a   1.000
_cell.length_b   1.000
_cell.length_c   1.000
_cell.angle_alpha   90.00
_cell.angle_beta   90.00
_cell.angle_gamma   90.00
#
_symmetry.space_group_name_H-M   'P 1'
#
loop_
_entity.id
_entity.type
_entity.pdbx_description
1 polymer ?
#
loop_
_entity_poly.entity_id
_entity_poly.type
_entity_poly.pdbx_seq_one_letter_code
_entity_poly.pdbx_strand_id
1 'polypeptide(L)'
;MGIWVAVFVMIVNPLVAQSGSTVLFNGPELPVLGRLRITLEAICYGATMGVRLMAIILTFALYNAVVHPDKVTGLFSRFAWKSSLLVSLATRMIPTTARDLYGAREVQQMRGVDFSSGSLRERIKKYSWLVEVLLYTSLEGSLETAEAMQARGFGSGRRSSYYRELVRPRDYLCLFSSLAAFAVAIYARWKGYADFTFYPRLDSFIIGSDLIWLGVIMLCLVFPLILSWGWKHWPYLRSKI
;
A
#
# COMPACT_ATOMS: atom_id res chain seq x y z
N MET A 1 -0.07 -3.06 -13.94
CA MET A 1 0.37 -4.25 -13.19
C MET A 1 -0.77 -4.90 -12.38
N GLY A 2 -1.48 -4.16 -11.51
CA GLY A 2 -2.55 -4.74 -10.68
C GLY A 2 -3.69 -5.42 -11.43
N ILE A 3 -4.12 -4.86 -12.56
CA ILE A 3 -5.21 -5.40 -13.39
C ILE A 3 -4.84 -6.80 -13.93
N TRP A 4 -3.60 -6.98 -14.39
CA TRP A 4 -3.12 -8.27 -14.92
C TRP A 4 -3.10 -9.36 -13.85
N VAL A 5 -2.74 -9.02 -12.61
CA VAL A 5 -2.77 -9.96 -11.48
C VAL A 5 -4.20 -10.38 -11.14
N ALA A 6 -5.14 -9.44 -11.13
CA ALA A 6 -6.55 -9.75 -10.86
C ALA A 6 -7.16 -10.65 -11.94
N VAL A 7 -6.89 -10.35 -13.22
CA VAL A 7 -7.34 -11.18 -14.36
C VAL A 7 -6.70 -12.58 -14.31
N PHE A 8 -5.42 -12.67 -13.98
CA PHE A 8 -4.73 -13.95 -13.81
C PHE A 8 -5.39 -14.81 -12.71
N VAL A 9 -5.67 -14.23 -11.54
CA VAL A 9 -6.36 -14.95 -10.45
C VAL A 9 -7.78 -15.35 -10.85
N MET A 10 -8.51 -14.50 -11.58
CA MET A 10 -9.85 -14.80 -12.07
C MET A 10 -9.88 -15.99 -13.03
N ILE A 11 -8.81 -16.22 -13.80
CA ILE A 11 -8.68 -17.34 -14.74
C ILE A 11 -8.13 -18.60 -14.03
N VAL A 12 -7.16 -18.45 -13.14
CA VAL A 12 -6.51 -19.60 -12.46
C VAL A 12 -7.43 -20.21 -11.40
N ASN A 13 -8.18 -19.39 -10.67
CA ASN A 13 -9.00 -19.87 -9.55
C ASN A 13 -10.09 -20.90 -9.98
N PRO A 14 -10.82 -20.70 -11.10
CA PRO A 14 -11.74 -21.72 -11.63
C PRO A 14 -11.07 -22.99 -12.16
N LEU A 15 -9.80 -22.92 -12.58
CA LEU A 15 -9.04 -24.07 -13.08
C LEU A 15 -8.51 -24.96 -11.95
N VAL A 16 -8.24 -24.38 -10.77
CA VAL A 16 -7.68 -25.09 -9.61
C VAL A 16 -8.76 -25.53 -8.62
N ALA A 17 -9.85 -24.76 -8.49
CA ALA A 17 -10.90 -25.04 -7.51
C ALA A 17 -11.97 -26.00 -8.09
N GLN A 18 -11.86 -27.29 -7.77
CA GLN A 18 -12.70 -28.37 -8.32
C GLN A 18 -13.89 -28.76 -7.41
N SER A 19 -14.18 -28.02 -6.35
CA SER A 19 -15.08 -28.47 -5.27
C SER A 19 -16.58 -28.17 -5.47
N GLY A 20 -17.01 -27.83 -6.68
CA GLY A 20 -18.38 -27.33 -6.93
C GLY A 20 -19.38 -28.38 -7.38
N SER A 21 -20.65 -28.23 -6.99
CA SER A 21 -21.71 -29.24 -7.18
C SER A 21 -22.38 -29.19 -8.56
N THR A 22 -22.39 -28.02 -9.23
CA THR A 22 -22.93 -27.84 -10.59
C THR A 22 -21.81 -27.76 -11.63
N VAL A 23 -21.52 -28.88 -12.29
CA VAL A 23 -20.49 -28.98 -13.34
C VAL A 23 -21.07 -28.53 -14.68
N LEU A 24 -20.50 -27.48 -15.31
CA LEU A 24 -20.92 -27.04 -16.65
C LEU A 24 -20.14 -27.75 -17.76
N PHE A 25 -18.89 -28.12 -17.52
CA PHE A 25 -18.03 -28.71 -18.55
C PHE A 25 -17.09 -29.77 -17.94
N ASN A 26 -17.11 -30.98 -18.51
CA ASN A 26 -16.16 -32.04 -18.23
C ASN A 26 -15.07 -32.02 -19.32
N GLY A 27 -13.87 -31.56 -18.98
CA GLY A 27 -12.70 -31.61 -19.87
C GLY A 27 -12.02 -32.98 -19.89
N PRO A 28 -11.10 -33.21 -20.85
CA PRO A 28 -10.34 -34.46 -20.98
C PRO A 28 -9.43 -34.71 -19.76
N GLU A 29 -9.17 -35.99 -19.48
CA GLU A 29 -8.34 -36.43 -18.36
C GLU A 29 -6.86 -36.09 -18.62
N LEU A 30 -6.30 -35.18 -17.83
CA LEU A 30 -4.87 -34.88 -17.84
C LEU A 30 -4.17 -35.69 -16.74
N PRO A 31 -3.04 -36.37 -17.03
CA PRO A 31 -2.42 -37.39 -16.18
C PRO A 31 -1.82 -36.90 -14.85
N VAL A 32 -1.83 -35.59 -14.57
CA VAL A 32 -1.26 -35.02 -13.33
C VAL A 32 -2.30 -34.21 -12.51
N LEU A 33 -3.46 -33.87 -13.08
CA LEU A 33 -4.44 -32.93 -12.48
C LEU A 33 -5.88 -33.48 -12.36
N GLY A 34 -6.13 -34.70 -12.81
CA GLY A 34 -7.48 -35.29 -12.80
C GLY A 34 -8.42 -34.69 -13.84
N ARG A 35 -9.72 -35.01 -13.76
CA ARG A 35 -10.76 -34.46 -14.66
C ARG A 35 -10.94 -32.97 -14.42
N LEU A 36 -10.67 -32.14 -15.42
CA LEU A 36 -11.00 -30.70 -15.39
C LEU A 36 -12.51 -30.51 -15.37
N ARG A 37 -13.07 -30.28 -14.18
CA ARG A 37 -14.48 -29.92 -13.99
C ARG A 37 -14.58 -28.43 -13.73
N ILE A 38 -15.03 -27.68 -14.73
CA ILE A 38 -15.32 -26.25 -14.54
C ILE A 38 -16.73 -26.13 -13.99
N THR A 39 -16.84 -25.61 -12.77
CA THR A 39 -18.12 -25.43 -12.07
C THR A 39 -18.53 -23.96 -12.09
N LEU A 40 -19.84 -23.68 -12.16
CA LEU A 40 -20.36 -22.31 -12.13
C LEU A 40 -19.94 -21.58 -10.83
N GLU A 41 -19.92 -22.34 -9.73
CA GLU A 41 -19.47 -21.90 -8.41
C GLU A 41 -18.00 -21.46 -8.43
N ALA A 42 -17.12 -22.20 -9.10
CA ALA A 42 -15.71 -21.84 -9.22
C ALA A 42 -15.48 -20.59 -10.08
N ILE A 43 -16.27 -20.37 -11.13
CA ILE A 43 -16.23 -19.13 -11.94
C ILE A 43 -16.69 -17.93 -11.11
N CYS A 44 -17.81 -18.04 -10.40
CA CYS A 44 -18.33 -16.96 -9.56
C CYS A 44 -17.36 -16.63 -8.41
N TYR A 45 -16.79 -17.65 -7.77
CA TYR A 45 -15.75 -17.49 -6.75
C TYR A 45 -14.45 -16.87 -7.32
N GLY A 46 -14.06 -17.28 -8.53
CA GLY A 46 -12.97 -16.66 -9.29
C GLY A 46 -13.19 -15.16 -9.53
N ALA A 47 -14.38 -14.79 -9.97
CA ALA A 47 -14.77 -13.41 -10.20
C ALA A 47 -14.76 -12.58 -8.91
N THR A 48 -15.37 -13.07 -7.83
CA THR A 48 -15.43 -12.35 -6.56
C THR A 48 -14.05 -12.20 -5.91
N MET A 49 -13.21 -13.23 -5.97
CA MET A 49 -11.84 -13.14 -5.49
C MET A 49 -10.98 -12.18 -6.33
N GLY A 50 -11.17 -12.18 -7.66
CA GLY A 50 -10.52 -11.23 -8.56
C GLY A 50 -10.89 -9.77 -8.25
N VAL A 51 -12.18 -9.49 -8.07
CA VAL A 51 -12.67 -8.15 -7.67
C VAL A 51 -12.13 -7.74 -6.29
N ARG A 52 -12.09 -8.67 -5.32
CA ARG A 52 -11.53 -8.41 -3.99
C ARG A 52 -10.05 -8.01 -4.06
N LEU A 53 -9.25 -8.73 -4.82
CA LEU A 53 -7.83 -8.40 -5.00
C LEU A 53 -7.65 -7.05 -5.71
N MET A 54 -8.47 -6.77 -6.73
CA MET A 54 -8.46 -5.46 -7.40
C MET A 54 -8.75 -4.33 -6.39
N ALA A 55 -9.75 -4.49 -5.53
CA ALA A 55 -10.10 -3.49 -4.51
C ALA A 55 -8.96 -3.24 -3.52
N ILE A 56 -8.26 -4.29 -3.07
CA ILE A 56 -7.09 -4.18 -2.20
C ILE A 56 -5.97 -3.40 -2.90
N ILE A 57 -5.62 -3.77 -4.13
CA ILE A 57 -4.57 -3.10 -4.90
C ILE A 57 -4.91 -1.63 -5.14
N LEU A 58 -6.16 -1.34 -5.50
CA LEU A 58 -6.61 0.03 -5.75
C LEU A 58 -6.56 0.89 -4.48
N THR A 59 -6.92 0.31 -3.32
CA THR A 59 -6.80 1.00 -2.02
C THR A 59 -5.35 1.37 -1.72
N PHE A 60 -4.40 0.45 -1.92
CA PHE A 60 -2.98 0.73 -1.74
C PHE A 60 -2.44 1.75 -2.75
N ALA A 61 -2.91 1.71 -4.00
CA ALA A 61 -2.53 2.66 -5.02
C ALA A 61 -3.00 4.09 -4.68
N LEU A 62 -4.26 4.24 -4.25
CA LEU A 62 -4.81 5.52 -3.79
C LEU A 62 -4.05 6.02 -2.55
N TYR A 63 -3.74 5.14 -1.60
CA TYR A 63 -2.95 5.51 -0.43
C TYR A 63 -1.57 6.07 -0.83
N ASN A 64 -0.83 5.39 -1.69
CA ASN A 64 0.48 5.86 -2.15
C ASN A 64 0.40 7.16 -2.97
N ALA A 65 -0.69 7.37 -3.72
CA ALA A 65 -0.87 8.57 -4.52
C ALA A 65 -1.23 9.81 -3.68
N VAL A 66 -1.99 9.63 -2.60
CA VAL A 66 -2.52 10.73 -1.77
C VAL A 66 -1.61 11.04 -0.58
N VAL A 67 -0.95 10.04 -0.01
CA VAL A 67 -0.19 10.17 1.23
C VAL A 67 1.30 10.38 0.90
N HIS A 68 1.79 11.59 1.14
CA HIS A 68 3.22 11.85 1.09
C HIS A 68 3.93 11.17 2.28
N PRO A 69 5.10 10.53 2.04
CA PRO A 69 5.83 9.80 3.08
C PRO A 69 6.23 10.70 4.26
N ASP A 70 6.55 11.97 3.99
CA ASP A 70 6.94 12.96 5.01
C ASP A 70 5.82 13.27 6.00
N LYS A 71 4.55 13.15 5.59
CA LYS A 71 3.40 13.35 6.48
C LYS A 71 3.27 12.20 7.47
N VAL A 72 3.52 10.98 7.01
CA VAL A 72 3.46 9.76 7.85
C VAL A 72 4.56 9.82 8.91
N THR A 73 5.78 10.20 8.54
CA THR A 73 6.90 10.33 9.49
C THR A 73 6.65 11.46 10.51
N GLY A 74 5.98 12.54 10.09
CA GLY A 74 5.52 13.63 10.94
C GLY A 74 4.47 13.21 11.97
N LEU A 75 3.54 12.30 11.64
CA LEU A 75 2.57 11.75 12.60
C LEU A 75 3.25 10.97 13.74
N PHE A 76 4.26 10.16 13.41
CA PHE A 76 5.03 9.41 14.41
C PHE A 76 5.90 10.31 15.31
N SER A 77 6.21 11.54 14.88
CA SER A 77 7.02 12.49 15.64
C SER A 77 6.42 12.84 17.00
N ARG A 78 5.09 12.79 17.13
CA ARG A 78 4.38 13.14 18.38
C ARG A 78 4.58 12.08 19.47
N PHE A 79 4.73 10.81 19.11
CA PHE A 79 4.94 9.73 20.07
C PHE A 79 6.43 9.46 20.32
N ALA A 80 7.25 9.50 19.28
CA ALA A 80 8.67 9.20 19.36
C ALA A 80 9.49 10.19 18.50
N TRP A 81 9.75 11.38 19.05
CA TRP A 81 10.43 12.46 18.32
C TRP A 81 11.85 12.08 17.83
N LYS A 82 12.59 11.29 18.63
CA LYS A 82 13.95 10.86 18.27
C LYS A 82 13.96 9.94 17.05
N SER A 83 13.06 8.94 17.01
CA SER A 83 12.98 8.02 15.88
C SER A 83 12.45 8.70 14.64
N SER A 84 11.43 9.56 14.76
CA SER A 84 10.92 10.36 13.63
C SER A 84 12.02 11.25 13.04
N LEU A 85 12.87 11.86 13.88
CA LEU A 85 14.01 12.63 13.40
C LEU A 85 15.02 11.78 12.63
N LEU A 86 15.36 10.59 13.13
CA LEU A 86 16.26 9.66 12.42
C LEU A 86 15.68 9.24 11.07
N VAL A 87 14.37 8.95 11.02
CA VAL A 87 13.69 8.59 9.77
C VAL A 87 13.64 9.78 8.81
N SER A 88 13.39 10.99 9.29
CA SER A 88 13.40 12.22 8.46
C SER A 88 14.79 12.52 7.90
N LEU A 89 15.85 12.31 8.70
CA LEU A 89 17.21 12.47 8.23
C LEU A 89 17.56 11.39 7.20
N ALA A 90 17.23 10.13 7.47
CA ALA A 90 17.47 9.01 6.55
C ALA A 90 16.75 9.21 5.21
N THR A 91 15.47 9.61 5.22
CA THR A 91 14.69 9.87 4.00
C THR A 91 15.26 11.01 3.17
N ARG A 92 15.77 12.07 3.81
CA ARG A 92 16.52 13.15 3.13
C ARG A 92 17.86 12.67 2.55
N MET A 93 18.53 11.70 3.19
CA MET A 93 19.82 11.16 2.72
C MET A 93 19.66 10.25 1.50
N ILE A 94 18.52 9.59 1.29
CA ILE A 94 18.28 8.73 0.12
C ILE A 94 18.61 9.44 -1.22
N PRO A 95 18.05 10.63 -1.54
CA PRO A 95 18.35 11.31 -2.80
C PRO A 95 19.76 11.90 -2.88
N THR A 96 20.44 12.19 -1.77
CA THR A 96 21.85 12.63 -1.79
C THR A 96 22.76 11.43 -2.08
N THR A 97 22.61 10.34 -1.33
CA THR A 97 23.40 9.12 -1.54
C THR A 97 23.21 8.53 -2.93
N ALA A 98 22.01 8.63 -3.51
CA ALA A 98 21.78 8.24 -4.89
C ALA A 98 22.61 9.06 -5.89
N ARG A 99 22.68 10.39 -5.71
CA ARG A 99 23.52 11.28 -6.55
C ARG A 99 25.00 10.97 -6.39
N ASP A 100 25.45 10.75 -5.16
CA ASP A 100 26.83 10.39 -4.86
C ASP A 100 27.20 9.05 -5.51
N LEU A 101 26.29 8.07 -5.48
CA LEU A 101 26.46 6.78 -6.17
C LEU A 101 26.60 6.97 -7.68
N TYR A 102 25.76 7.79 -8.31
CA TYR A 102 25.86 8.06 -9.74
C TYR A 102 27.18 8.75 -10.10
N GLY A 103 27.60 9.76 -9.33
CA GLY A 103 28.87 10.44 -9.54
C GLY A 103 30.08 9.51 -9.35
N ALA A 104 30.10 8.73 -8.26
CA ALA A 104 31.17 7.76 -8.00
C ALA A 104 31.26 6.69 -9.10
N ARG A 105 30.10 6.25 -9.61
CA ARG A 105 30.04 5.30 -10.73
C ARG A 105 30.59 5.91 -12.02
N GLU A 106 30.23 7.15 -12.34
CA GLU A 106 30.70 7.85 -13.54
C GLU A 106 32.22 8.06 -13.51
N VAL A 107 32.77 8.48 -12.36
CA VAL A 107 34.22 8.62 -12.18
C VAL A 107 34.95 7.30 -12.42
N GLN A 108 34.40 6.17 -11.97
CA GLN A 108 35.00 4.86 -12.23
C GLN A 108 34.88 4.42 -13.68
N GLN A 109 33.78 4.74 -14.34
CA GLN A 109 33.64 4.49 -15.78
C GLN A 109 34.68 5.28 -16.58
N MET A 110 34.95 6.53 -16.19
CA MET A 110 36.01 7.35 -16.80
C MET A 110 37.41 6.82 -16.53
N ARG A 111 37.62 6.11 -15.42
CA ARG A 111 38.86 5.36 -15.12
C ARG A 111 38.97 4.03 -15.87
N GLY A 112 38.02 3.72 -16.75
CA GLY A 112 38.00 2.49 -17.56
C GLY A 112 37.39 1.28 -16.87
N VAL A 113 36.72 1.45 -15.73
CA VAL A 113 36.02 0.35 -15.06
C VAL A 113 34.66 0.15 -15.71
N ASP A 114 34.52 -0.93 -16.46
CA ASP A 114 33.24 -1.35 -17.01
C ASP A 114 32.49 -2.26 -16.02
N PHE A 115 31.34 -1.80 -15.54
CA PHE A 115 30.49 -2.51 -14.58
C PHE A 115 29.63 -3.61 -15.22
N SER A 116 29.49 -3.61 -16.55
CA SER A 116 28.65 -4.55 -17.30
C SER A 116 29.40 -5.78 -17.79
N SER A 117 30.73 -5.75 -17.85
CA SER A 117 31.57 -6.87 -18.30
C SER A 117 32.12 -7.72 -17.15
N GLY A 118 32.40 -8.99 -17.45
CA GLY A 118 33.06 -9.95 -16.55
C GLY A 118 32.13 -10.95 -15.86
N SER A 119 32.75 -11.87 -15.11
CA SER A 119 32.04 -12.87 -14.30
C SER A 119 31.29 -12.21 -13.11
N LEU A 120 30.29 -12.89 -12.53
CA LEU A 120 29.56 -12.38 -11.35
C LEU A 120 30.51 -11.99 -10.21
N ARG A 121 31.58 -12.76 -10.00
CA ARG A 121 32.58 -12.51 -8.96
C ARG A 121 33.39 -11.23 -9.21
N GLU A 122 33.79 -10.99 -10.46
CA GLU A 122 34.45 -9.74 -10.86
C GLU A 122 33.53 -8.54 -10.71
N ARG A 123 32.26 -8.67 -11.10
CA ARG A 123 31.27 -7.59 -10.92
C ARG A 123 31.13 -7.20 -9.45
N ILE A 124 30.99 -8.17 -8.55
CA ILE A 124 30.91 -7.91 -7.10
C ILE A 124 32.14 -7.14 -6.60
N LYS A 125 33.35 -7.53 -7.06
CA LYS A 125 34.59 -6.82 -6.71
C LYS A 125 34.64 -5.38 -7.26
N LYS A 126 34.05 -5.12 -8.43
CA LYS A 126 33.93 -3.75 -8.97
C LYS A 126 32.96 -2.90 -8.13
N TYR A 127 31.83 -3.49 -7.69
CA TYR A 127 30.86 -2.79 -6.85
C TYR A 127 31.34 -2.58 -5.40
N SER A 128 32.24 -3.42 -4.87
CA SER A 128 32.74 -3.25 -3.50
C SER A 128 33.45 -1.91 -3.29
N TRP A 129 34.20 -1.44 -4.29
CA TRP A 129 34.84 -0.12 -4.22
C TRP A 129 33.81 1.02 -4.20
N LEU A 130 32.74 0.91 -4.98
CA LEU A 130 31.66 1.93 -4.96
C LEU A 130 31.02 2.00 -3.58
N VAL A 131 30.78 0.85 -2.94
CA VAL A 131 30.23 0.79 -1.58
C VAL A 131 31.19 1.45 -0.59
N GLU A 132 32.50 1.18 -0.67
CA GLU A 132 33.51 1.79 0.20
C GLU A 132 33.51 3.32 0.10
N VAL A 133 33.52 3.87 -1.11
CA VAL A 133 33.47 5.32 -1.33
C VAL A 133 32.16 5.93 -0.81
N LEU A 134 31.03 5.26 -1.04
CA LEU A 134 29.74 5.74 -0.55
C LEU A 134 29.65 5.71 0.97
N LEU A 135 30.23 4.68 1.60
CA LEU A 135 30.30 4.60 3.06
C LEU A 135 31.13 5.75 3.62
N TYR A 136 32.30 6.03 3.04
CA TYR A 136 33.13 7.15 3.47
C TYR A 136 32.39 8.49 3.34
N THR A 137 31.83 8.76 2.15
CA THR A 137 31.08 10.00 1.87
C THR A 137 29.86 10.15 2.80
N SER A 138 29.15 9.06 3.06
CA SER A 138 27.97 9.08 3.95
C SER A 138 28.36 9.28 5.40
N LEU A 139 29.49 8.70 5.86
CA LEU A 139 30.01 8.90 7.21
C LEU A 139 30.44 10.35 7.41
N GLU A 140 31.20 10.93 6.47
CA GLU A 140 31.62 12.32 6.51
C GLU A 140 30.41 13.27 6.52
N GLY A 141 29.46 13.08 5.61
CA GLY A 141 28.22 13.87 5.60
C GLY A 141 27.37 13.73 6.88
N SER A 142 27.43 12.56 7.54
CA SER A 142 26.76 12.36 8.84
C SER A 142 27.44 13.12 9.97
N LEU A 143 28.78 13.17 9.99
CA LEU A 143 29.57 13.93 10.95
C LEU A 143 29.35 15.43 10.76
N GLU A 144 29.42 15.93 9.52
CA GLU A 144 29.13 17.34 9.20
C GLU A 144 27.71 17.74 9.64
N THR A 145 26.73 16.86 9.40
CA THR A 145 25.35 17.10 9.83
C THR A 145 25.25 17.14 11.36
N ALA A 146 25.93 16.23 12.07
CA ALA A 146 25.95 16.20 13.53
C ALA A 146 26.60 17.46 14.13
N GLU A 147 27.73 17.90 13.58
CA GLU A 147 28.42 19.13 13.99
C GLU A 147 27.56 20.36 13.73
N ALA A 148 26.93 20.46 12.56
CA ALA A 148 26.01 21.54 12.24
C ALA A 148 24.78 21.56 13.16
N MET A 149 24.27 20.40 13.56
CA MET A 149 23.19 20.28 14.54
C MET A 149 23.67 20.76 15.92
N GLN A 150 24.84 20.32 16.37
CA GLN A 150 25.42 20.74 17.65
C GLN A 150 25.67 22.25 17.70
N ALA A 151 26.23 22.83 16.64
CA ALA A 151 26.47 24.27 16.52
C ALA A 151 25.17 25.10 16.58
N ARG A 152 24.06 24.55 16.10
CA ARG A 152 22.71 25.14 16.19
C ARG A 152 22.03 24.90 17.55
N GLY A 153 22.75 24.33 18.53
CA GLY A 153 22.22 24.06 19.86
C GLY A 153 21.25 22.87 19.91
N PHE A 154 21.35 21.92 18.98
CA PHE A 154 20.49 20.73 18.98
C PHE A 154 20.66 19.94 20.28
N GLY A 155 19.61 19.88 21.10
CA GLY A 155 19.63 19.15 22.39
C GLY A 155 19.81 20.03 23.62
N SER A 156 20.00 21.34 23.45
CA SER A 156 20.12 22.31 24.56
C SER A 156 18.82 22.59 25.33
N GLY A 157 17.65 22.21 24.81
CA GLY A 157 16.37 22.50 25.46
C GLY A 157 15.15 21.83 24.83
N ARG A 158 13.96 22.26 25.29
CA ARG A 158 12.66 21.80 24.77
C ARG A 158 12.52 22.17 23.29
N ARG A 159 12.13 21.21 22.47
CA ARG A 159 11.93 21.37 21.02
C ARG A 159 10.57 21.98 20.73
N SER A 160 10.51 22.89 19.76
CA SER A 160 9.30 23.32 19.08
C SER A 160 9.14 22.55 17.76
N SER A 161 7.91 22.45 17.25
CA SER A 161 7.65 21.94 15.89
C SER A 161 7.37 23.11 14.97
N TYR A 162 8.11 23.19 13.86
CA TYR A 162 7.91 24.23 12.84
C TYR A 162 6.68 23.95 11.96
N TYR A 163 6.48 22.68 11.59
CA TYR A 163 5.34 22.26 10.78
C TYR A 163 4.40 21.40 11.63
N ARG A 164 3.21 21.94 11.93
CA ARG A 164 2.16 21.21 12.65
C ARG A 164 0.99 21.03 11.71
N GLU A 165 0.76 19.81 11.23
CA GLU A 165 -0.53 19.49 10.62
C GLU A 165 -1.59 19.56 11.72
N LEU A 166 -2.49 20.54 11.58
CA LEU A 166 -3.62 20.71 12.47
C LEU A 166 -4.68 19.69 12.08
N VAL A 167 -4.96 18.75 12.98
CA VAL A 167 -6.14 17.88 12.86
C VAL A 167 -7.38 18.76 12.87
N ARG A 168 -8.15 18.70 11.79
CA ARG A 168 -9.36 19.51 11.66
C ARG A 168 -10.55 18.72 12.22
N PRO A 169 -11.61 19.39 12.72
CA PRO A 169 -12.83 18.69 13.14
C PRO A 169 -13.43 17.83 12.02
N ARG A 170 -13.18 18.19 10.76
CA ARG A 170 -13.49 17.38 9.57
C ARG A 170 -12.80 16.01 9.57
N ASP A 171 -11.55 15.95 9.98
CA ASP A 171 -10.77 14.71 9.93
C ASP A 171 -11.32 13.72 10.96
N TYR A 172 -11.81 14.22 12.09
CA TYR A 172 -12.57 13.43 13.07
C TYR A 172 -13.91 12.92 12.52
N LEU A 173 -14.64 13.73 11.74
CA LEU A 173 -15.90 13.29 11.12
C LEU A 173 -15.66 12.18 10.09
N CYS A 174 -14.65 12.35 9.22
CA CYS A 174 -14.26 11.31 8.26
C CYS A 174 -13.83 10.03 8.97
N LEU A 175 -13.02 10.14 10.02
CA LEU A 175 -12.55 8.99 10.82
C LEU A 175 -13.71 8.29 11.54
N PHE A 176 -14.65 9.03 12.11
CA PHE A 176 -15.80 8.44 12.78
C PHE A 176 -16.71 7.72 11.78
N SER A 177 -16.96 8.31 10.61
CA SER A 177 -17.79 7.68 9.58
C SER A 177 -17.16 6.38 9.03
N SER A 178 -15.84 6.35 8.82
CA SER A 178 -15.15 5.14 8.38
C SER A 178 -15.09 4.06 9.46
N LEU A 179 -14.87 4.46 10.73
CA LEU A 179 -14.89 3.53 11.86
C LEU A 179 -16.29 2.93 12.08
N ALA A 180 -17.34 3.73 11.94
CA ALA A 180 -18.72 3.27 12.01
C ALA A 180 -19.03 2.27 10.88
N ALA A 181 -18.63 2.57 9.63
CA ALA A 181 -18.80 1.65 8.51
C ALA A 181 -18.08 0.32 8.75
N PHE A 182 -16.87 0.36 9.30
CA PHE A 182 -16.09 -0.83 9.65
C PHE A 182 -16.75 -1.64 10.78
N ALA A 183 -17.25 -0.98 11.83
CA ALA A 183 -17.95 -1.64 12.93
C ALA A 183 -19.25 -2.32 12.46
N VAL A 184 -20.02 -1.65 11.58
CA VAL A 184 -21.22 -2.23 10.96
C VAL A 184 -20.86 -3.45 10.12
N ALA A 185 -19.76 -3.40 9.37
CA ALA A 185 -19.29 -4.55 8.58
C ALA A 185 -18.89 -5.75 9.47
N ILE A 186 -18.22 -5.51 10.60
CA ILE A 186 -17.90 -6.57 11.57
C ILE A 186 -19.17 -7.14 12.19
N TYR A 187 -20.12 -6.28 12.58
CA TYR A 187 -21.38 -6.71 13.17
C TYR A 187 -22.22 -7.55 12.20
N ALA A 188 -22.27 -7.15 10.93
CA ALA A 188 -22.92 -7.91 9.86
C ALA A 188 -22.26 -9.29 9.67
N ARG A 189 -20.93 -9.36 9.76
CA ARG A 189 -20.18 -10.63 9.71
C ARG A 189 -20.46 -11.52 10.91
N TRP A 190 -20.50 -10.96 12.13
CA TRP A 190 -20.79 -11.74 13.34
C TRP A 190 -22.21 -12.31 13.36
N LYS A 191 -23.18 -11.61 12.76
CA LYS A 191 -24.55 -12.14 12.63
C LYS A 191 -24.71 -13.18 11.52
N GLY A 192 -23.65 -13.55 10.81
CA GLY A 192 -23.70 -14.57 9.75
C GLY A 192 -24.31 -14.10 8.43
N TYR A 193 -24.64 -12.81 8.30
CA TYR A 193 -25.22 -12.21 7.09
C TYR A 193 -24.16 -11.83 6.03
N ALA A 194 -22.89 -12.17 6.26
CA ALA A 194 -21.77 -11.84 5.36
C ALA A 194 -20.91 -13.04 4.95
N ASP A 195 -21.27 -14.26 5.34
CA ASP A 195 -20.60 -15.46 4.88
C ASP A 195 -21.25 -15.92 3.57
N PHE A 196 -20.87 -15.26 2.47
CA PHE A 196 -21.12 -15.78 1.12
C PHE A 196 -20.24 -17.01 0.92
N THR A 197 -20.71 -18.17 1.40
CA THR A 197 -20.06 -19.45 1.13
C THR A 197 -20.40 -19.89 -0.28
N PHE A 198 -19.47 -19.67 -1.21
CA PHE A 198 -19.59 -20.09 -2.62
C PHE A 198 -19.58 -21.62 -2.80
N TYR A 199 -19.23 -22.38 -1.76
CA TYR A 199 -19.22 -23.84 -1.72
C TYR A 199 -20.15 -24.32 -0.59
N PRO A 200 -20.99 -25.37 -0.76
CA PRO A 200 -21.12 -26.29 -1.89
C PRO A 200 -22.36 -26.07 -2.79
N ARG A 201 -23.17 -25.03 -2.53
CA ARG A 201 -24.23 -24.55 -3.44
C ARG A 201 -24.15 -23.03 -3.49
N LEU A 202 -24.48 -22.43 -4.63
CA LEU A 202 -24.88 -21.01 -4.68
C LEU A 202 -26.07 -20.85 -3.74
N ASP A 203 -25.83 -20.36 -2.53
CA ASP A 203 -26.91 -20.04 -1.62
C ASP A 203 -27.85 -19.05 -2.31
N SER A 204 -29.15 -19.22 -2.06
CA SER A 204 -30.18 -18.51 -2.81
C SER A 204 -29.92 -17.01 -2.80
N PHE A 205 -29.97 -16.42 -3.99
CA PHE A 205 -29.79 -15.00 -4.24
C PHE A 205 -30.51 -14.17 -3.17
N ILE A 206 -29.73 -13.33 -2.48
CA ILE A 206 -30.07 -12.12 -1.71
C ILE A 206 -31.56 -11.73 -1.78
N ILE A 207 -32.41 -12.34 -0.96
CA ILE A 207 -33.79 -11.89 -0.74
C ILE A 207 -34.03 -11.89 0.77
N GLY A 208 -33.62 -10.80 1.43
CA GLY A 208 -33.81 -10.65 2.87
C GLY A 208 -32.96 -9.56 3.52
N SER A 209 -32.56 -9.81 4.76
CA SER A 209 -31.81 -8.91 5.65
C SER A 209 -30.43 -8.49 5.14
N ASP A 210 -29.80 -9.28 4.26
CA ASP A 210 -28.44 -9.06 3.77
C ASP A 210 -28.34 -7.83 2.87
N LEU A 211 -29.39 -7.56 2.08
CA LEU A 211 -29.48 -6.36 1.24
C LEU A 211 -29.57 -5.08 2.08
N ILE A 212 -30.25 -5.15 3.23
CA ILE A 212 -30.39 -4.03 4.15
C ILE A 212 -29.04 -3.71 4.79
N TRP A 213 -28.30 -4.72 5.25
CA TRP A 213 -26.96 -4.53 5.81
C TRP A 213 -25.94 -4.04 4.77
N LEU A 214 -25.98 -4.56 3.54
CA LEU A 214 -25.18 -4.04 2.42
C LEU A 214 -25.55 -2.58 2.11
N GLY A 215 -26.84 -2.25 2.12
CA GLY A 215 -27.33 -0.88 1.95
C GLY A 215 -26.84 0.08 3.04
N VAL A 216 -26.83 -0.36 4.30
CA VAL A 216 -26.32 0.42 5.44
C VAL A 216 -24.80 0.64 5.32
N ILE A 217 -24.04 -0.38 4.91
CA ILE A 217 -22.58 -0.26 4.68
C ILE A 217 -22.31 0.73 3.55
N MET A 218 -23.04 0.61 2.43
CA MET A 218 -22.90 1.52 1.29
C MET A 218 -23.28 2.96 1.66
N LEU A 219 -24.35 3.16 2.42
CA LEU A 219 -24.77 4.48 2.89
C LEU A 219 -23.74 5.11 3.85
N CYS A 220 -23.15 4.30 4.73
CA CYS A 220 -22.11 4.76 5.65
C CYS A 220 -20.82 5.14 4.91
N LEU A 221 -20.47 4.44 3.83
CA LEU A 221 -19.32 4.75 2.96
C LEU A 221 -19.57 5.92 2.00
N VAL A 222 -20.83 6.18 1.62
CA VAL A 222 -21.21 7.33 0.79
C VAL A 222 -21.04 8.65 1.55
N PHE A 223 -21.19 8.65 2.88
CA PHE A 223 -21.03 9.83 3.71
C PHE A 223 -19.63 10.50 3.59
N PRO A 224 -18.49 9.79 3.76
CA PRO A 224 -17.17 10.37 3.53
C PRO A 224 -16.92 10.73 2.05
N LEU A 225 -17.55 10.02 1.12
CA LEU A 225 -17.41 10.26 -0.32
C LEU A 225 -18.08 11.59 -0.74
N ILE A 226 -19.30 11.86 -0.26
CA ILE A 226 -20.01 13.13 -0.47
C ILE A 226 -19.23 14.29 0.16
N LEU A 227 -18.68 14.10 1.35
CA LEU A 227 -17.85 15.12 2.01
C LEU A 227 -16.60 15.46 1.19
N SER A 228 -15.97 14.45 0.57
CA SER A 228 -14.82 14.66 -0.30
C SER A 228 -15.18 15.34 -1.64
N TRP A 229 -16.32 14.99 -2.23
CA TRP A 229 -16.77 15.50 -3.53
C TRP A 229 -17.31 16.94 -3.44
N GLY A 230 -18.11 17.23 -2.41
CA GLY A 230 -18.65 18.57 -2.15
C GLY A 230 -17.54 19.61 -1.98
N TRP A 231 -16.38 19.20 -1.48
CA TRP A 231 -15.24 20.11 -1.29
C TRP A 231 -14.50 20.49 -2.58
N LYS A 232 -14.53 19.64 -3.63
CA LYS A 232 -13.93 19.97 -4.93
C LYS A 232 -14.80 20.95 -5.73
N HIS A 233 -16.11 20.96 -5.48
CA HIS A 233 -17.06 21.77 -6.24
C HIS A 233 -17.53 23.04 -5.52
N TRP A 234 -17.51 23.12 -4.18
CA TRP A 234 -18.04 24.26 -3.45
C TRP A 234 -16.95 25.15 -2.84
N PRO A 235 -16.64 26.32 -3.44
CA PRO A 235 -15.59 27.23 -2.96
C PRO A 235 -15.91 27.89 -1.61
N TYR A 236 -17.18 27.90 -1.17
CA TYR A 236 -17.59 28.45 0.13
C TYR A 236 -17.03 27.67 1.34
N LEU A 237 -16.69 26.39 1.16
CA LEU A 237 -16.02 25.55 2.18
C LEU A 237 -14.49 25.68 2.14
N ARG A 238 -13.95 26.52 1.25
CA ARG A 238 -12.50 26.71 1.06
C ARG A 238 -11.95 27.96 1.74
N SER A 239 -12.80 28.92 2.17
CA SER A 239 -12.35 30.26 2.58
C SER A 239 -12.45 30.60 4.08
N LYS A 240 -12.89 29.68 4.93
CA LYS A 240 -12.70 29.80 6.38
C LYS A 240 -12.24 28.45 6.90
N ILE A 241 -11.09 28.44 7.60
CA ILE A 241 -10.54 27.33 8.42
C ILE A 241 -9.49 26.47 7.69
#